data_AF-A0A1M6RE44-F1
#
_entry.id   AF-A0A1M6RE44-F1
#
_cell.length_a   1.000
_cell.length_b   1.000
_cell.length_c   1.000
_cell.angle_alpha   90.00
_cell.angle_beta   90.00
_cell.angle_gamma   90.00
#
_symmetry.space_group_name_H-M   'P 1'
#
loop_
_entity.id
_entity.type
_entity.pdbx_description
1 polymer ?
#
loop_
_entity_poly.entity_id
_entity_poly.type
_entity_poly.pdbx_seq_one_letter_code
_entity_poly.pdbx_strand_id
1 'polypeptide(L)'
;MLSALGNVWKIPELRQKITFTLIMFAIFRMGTHIPVPGVDPTAIEQLFANGNLFGLLDLFSGGAFSKFSIFAMSITPYINAAIIIQLLNVVIPTLEQWSKEGQEGHKKTTQVTRYLTVVLAFLQAIGMSIGLKAAILNPSPVNILIIAITLTAGTVFLMWLGEQITANGVGNGISLIIFAGIVAALPKNIGTIYHYVQAGTISYFSVFMFALIAIAMVVFVVHVENGFRRIPISYTKRVGGRGSYGGHSSHIPLKVNQAGVIPIIFASSVLMFPVTIAQFIDIPWVKTVASYLEWGKPLQTTLYVGMIIFFTYFYTAVTVKISDMAENLKKYGGFIPGIRPGQPTADYLDHVMTRITLAGSIFLAFIAVLPNMVAAATNIQGVYFGGTALLIVVGVALQTMKQIEAMIVMRHYEGFMK
;
A
#
# COMPACT_ATOMS: atom_id res chain seq x y z
N MET A 1 18.27 -15.65 8.41
CA MET A 1 16.93 -15.09 8.67
C MET A 1 16.23 -15.73 9.87
N LEU A 2 16.17 -17.07 9.99
CA LEU A 2 15.61 -17.75 11.19
C LEU A 2 16.35 -17.43 12.51
N SER A 3 17.67 -17.25 12.47
CA SER A 3 18.48 -16.82 13.62
C SER A 3 18.17 -15.39 14.09
N ALA A 4 17.75 -14.50 13.19
CA ALA A 4 17.35 -13.14 13.53
C ALA A 4 16.02 -13.16 14.30
N LEU A 5 15.04 -13.95 13.87
CA LEU A 5 13.74 -14.14 14.55
C LEU A 5 13.88 -14.69 15.98
N GLY A 6 14.81 -15.62 16.22
CA GLY A 6 15.12 -16.11 17.56
C GLY A 6 15.79 -15.08 18.48
N ASN A 7 16.55 -14.15 17.90
CA ASN A 7 17.19 -13.06 18.64
C ASN A 7 16.25 -11.87 18.91
N VAL A 8 15.15 -11.74 18.15
CA VAL A 8 14.12 -10.70 18.37
C VAL A 8 13.57 -10.76 19.79
N TRP A 9 13.27 -11.96 20.28
CA TRP A 9 12.69 -12.18 21.61
C TRP A 9 13.67 -11.95 22.77
N LYS A 10 14.98 -11.91 22.48
CA LYS A 10 16.02 -11.65 23.49
C LYS A 10 16.21 -10.16 23.76
N ILE A 11 15.74 -9.28 22.88
CA ILE A 11 15.89 -7.83 23.00
C ILE A 11 14.63 -7.26 23.69
N PRO A 12 14.73 -6.75 24.94
CA PRO A 12 13.55 -6.33 25.70
C PRO A 12 12.78 -5.17 25.03
N GLU A 13 13.49 -4.20 24.45
CA GLU A 13 12.87 -3.08 23.72
C GLU A 13 12.09 -3.56 22.48
N LEU A 14 12.69 -4.44 21.69
CA LEU A 14 12.08 -4.95 20.48
C LEU A 14 10.86 -5.83 20.81
N ARG A 15 10.96 -6.64 21.87
CA ARG A 15 9.84 -7.39 22.43
C ARG A 15 8.70 -6.46 22.83
N GLN A 16 8.98 -5.37 23.56
CA GLN A 16 7.95 -4.41 23.97
C GLN A 16 7.25 -3.78 22.76
N LYS A 17 8.00 -3.36 21.74
CA LYS A 17 7.45 -2.79 20.50
C LYS A 17 6.59 -3.78 19.72
N ILE A 18 7.03 -5.05 19.63
CA ILE A 18 6.27 -6.11 18.95
C ILE A 18 5.00 -6.44 19.73
N THR A 19 5.09 -6.60 21.05
CA THR A 19 3.91 -6.85 21.90
C THR A 19 2.91 -5.70 21.79
N PHE A 20 3.37 -4.45 21.81
CA PHE A 20 2.50 -3.28 21.58
C PHE A 20 1.79 -3.35 20.22
N THR A 21 2.53 -3.68 19.15
CA THR A 21 1.98 -3.82 17.81
C THR A 21 0.92 -4.94 17.74
N LEU A 22 1.18 -6.08 18.38
CA LEU A 22 0.22 -7.20 18.46
C LEU A 22 -1.05 -6.85 19.25
N ILE A 23 -0.91 -6.11 20.36
CA ILE A 23 -2.06 -5.60 21.13
C ILE A 23 -2.90 -4.67 20.25
N MET A 24 -2.26 -3.79 19.49
CA MET A 24 -2.96 -2.88 18.58
C MET A 24 -3.68 -3.63 17.46
N PHE A 25 -3.12 -4.72 16.94
CA PHE A 25 -3.81 -5.61 16.00
C PHE A 25 -5.02 -6.31 16.63
N ALA A 26 -4.93 -6.72 17.89
CA ALA A 26 -6.08 -7.28 18.60
C ALA A 26 -7.20 -6.23 18.75
N ILE A 27 -6.87 -4.98 19.10
CA ILE A 27 -7.82 -3.87 19.18
C ILE A 27 -8.46 -3.59 17.82
N PHE A 28 -7.66 -3.49 16.76
CA PHE A 28 -8.15 -3.36 15.39
C PHE A 28 -9.14 -4.47 15.05
N ARG A 29 -8.79 -5.73 15.36
CA ARG A 29 -9.65 -6.87 15.04
C ARG A 29 -10.95 -6.86 15.82
N MET A 30 -10.92 -6.56 17.12
CA MET A 30 -12.14 -6.43 17.94
C MET A 30 -13.10 -5.40 17.34
N GLY A 31 -12.60 -4.25 16.88
CA GLY A 31 -13.46 -3.24 16.26
C GLY A 31 -14.08 -3.67 14.93
N THR A 32 -13.48 -4.60 14.17
CA THR A 32 -14.12 -5.17 12.95
C THR A 32 -15.36 -6.02 13.25
N HIS A 33 -15.60 -6.39 14.51
CA HIS A 33 -16.78 -7.12 14.95
C HIS A 33 -17.88 -6.22 15.55
N ILE A 34 -17.63 -4.91 15.67
CA ILE A 34 -18.62 -3.95 16.18
C ILE A 34 -19.40 -3.39 14.98
N PRO A 35 -20.68 -3.77 14.76
CA PRO A 35 -21.48 -3.28 13.65
C PRO A 35 -21.85 -1.80 13.85
N VAL A 36 -22.07 -1.09 12.74
CA VAL A 36 -22.58 0.29 12.81
C VAL A 36 -24.05 0.28 13.26
N PRO A 37 -24.46 1.16 14.17
CA PRO A 37 -25.86 1.28 14.58
C PRO A 37 -26.79 1.61 13.39
N GLY A 38 -27.94 0.94 13.31
CA GLY A 38 -29.00 1.25 12.35
C GLY A 38 -28.90 0.54 10.99
N VAL A 39 -27.95 -0.39 10.82
CA VAL A 39 -27.76 -1.16 9.58
C VAL A 39 -27.98 -2.65 9.84
N ASP A 40 -28.66 -3.32 8.92
CA ASP A 40 -28.80 -4.77 8.96
C ASP A 40 -27.58 -5.45 8.29
N PRO A 41 -26.71 -6.15 9.04
CA PRO A 41 -25.55 -6.82 8.48
C PRO A 41 -25.93 -7.90 7.46
N THR A 42 -27.08 -8.55 7.62
CA THR A 42 -27.50 -9.66 6.75
C THR A 42 -27.94 -9.17 5.37
N ALA A 43 -28.61 -8.02 5.30
CA ALA A 43 -28.96 -7.36 4.05
C ALA A 43 -27.70 -6.94 3.27
N ILE A 44 -26.64 -6.53 3.97
CA ILE A 44 -25.36 -6.19 3.36
C ILE A 44 -24.64 -7.44 2.85
N GLU A 45 -24.60 -8.52 3.63
CA GLU A 45 -24.00 -9.79 3.16
C GLU A 45 -24.67 -10.31 1.89
N GLN A 46 -26.00 -10.16 1.74
CA GLN A 46 -26.73 -10.55 0.52
C GLN A 46 -26.43 -9.66 -0.68
N LEU A 47 -26.26 -8.35 -0.48
CA LEU A 47 -25.83 -7.44 -1.55
C LEU A 47 -24.42 -7.76 -2.03
N PHE A 48 -23.54 -8.21 -1.13
CA PHE A 48 -22.17 -8.58 -1.46
C PHE A 48 -22.06 -9.93 -2.18
N ALA A 49 -22.97 -10.86 -1.92
CA ALA A 49 -23.02 -12.13 -2.65
C ALA A 49 -23.20 -11.92 -4.16
N ASN A 50 -23.76 -10.78 -4.58
CA ASN A 50 -24.06 -10.46 -5.98
C ASN A 50 -23.11 -9.42 -6.63
N GLY A 51 -22.20 -8.78 -5.87
CA GLY A 51 -21.44 -7.60 -6.33
C GLY A 51 -19.92 -7.77 -6.35
N ASN A 52 -19.32 -7.90 -7.54
CA ASN A 52 -17.86 -8.10 -7.73
C ASN A 52 -16.99 -6.89 -7.31
N LEU A 53 -17.52 -5.67 -7.39
CA LEU A 53 -16.84 -4.41 -7.01
C LEU A 53 -16.54 -4.34 -5.50
N PHE A 54 -17.40 -4.91 -4.66
CA PHE A 54 -17.31 -4.78 -3.21
C PHE A 54 -16.28 -5.73 -2.58
N GLY A 55 -15.84 -6.77 -3.31
CA GLY A 55 -14.82 -7.71 -2.85
C GLY A 55 -13.43 -7.08 -2.64
N LEU A 56 -13.00 -6.17 -3.53
CA LEU A 56 -11.71 -5.49 -3.39
C LEU A 56 -11.68 -4.56 -2.17
N LEU A 57 -12.77 -3.81 -1.95
CA LEU A 57 -12.93 -2.96 -0.77
C LEU A 57 -12.94 -3.80 0.51
N ASP A 58 -13.61 -4.95 0.49
CA ASP A 58 -13.67 -5.85 1.65
C ASP A 58 -12.30 -6.41 2.03
N LEU A 59 -11.46 -6.76 1.05
CA LEU A 59 -10.09 -7.21 1.29
C LEU A 59 -9.23 -6.15 2.00
N PHE A 60 -9.26 -4.89 1.56
CA PHE A 60 -8.51 -3.82 2.21
C PHE A 60 -9.08 -3.43 3.58
N SER A 61 -10.34 -3.78 3.84
CA SER A 61 -11.00 -3.60 5.13
C SER A 61 -10.82 -4.79 6.08
N GLY A 62 -10.27 -5.92 5.61
CA GLY A 62 -10.14 -7.15 6.40
C GLY A 62 -11.47 -7.80 6.80
N GLY A 63 -12.50 -7.67 5.96
CA GLY A 63 -13.86 -8.14 6.25
C GLY A 63 -14.71 -7.16 7.04
N ALA A 64 -14.21 -5.94 7.29
CA ALA A 64 -14.94 -4.91 8.03
C ALA A 64 -16.08 -4.30 7.20
N PHE A 65 -15.97 -4.32 5.87
CA PHE A 65 -16.95 -3.79 4.93
C PHE A 65 -18.11 -4.78 4.73
N SER A 66 -17.83 -6.09 4.60
CA SER A 66 -18.86 -7.15 4.51
C SER A 66 -19.72 -7.26 5.76
N LYS A 67 -19.16 -7.02 6.95
CA LYS A 67 -19.90 -6.98 8.22
C LYS A 67 -20.47 -5.60 8.56
N PHE A 68 -20.20 -4.61 7.72
CA PHE A 68 -20.54 -3.21 7.96
C PHE A 68 -20.20 -2.72 9.38
N SER A 69 -18.96 -2.97 9.78
CA SER A 69 -18.45 -2.57 11.10
C SER A 69 -18.13 -1.07 11.17
N ILE A 70 -17.84 -0.57 12.37
CA ILE A 70 -17.35 0.81 12.58
C ILE A 70 -16.09 1.12 11.73
N PHE A 71 -15.36 0.08 11.29
CA PHE A 71 -14.17 0.18 10.45
C PHE A 71 -14.45 -0.14 8.97
N ALA A 72 -15.70 -0.10 8.51
CA ALA A 72 -16.05 -0.46 7.13
C ALA A 72 -15.27 0.34 6.08
N MET A 73 -15.04 1.64 6.30
CA MET A 73 -14.23 2.47 5.38
C MET A 73 -12.72 2.18 5.44
N SER A 74 -12.27 1.38 6.42
CA SER A 74 -10.86 1.11 6.70
C SER A 74 -10.05 2.40 6.87
N ILE A 75 -8.75 2.33 6.58
CA ILE A 75 -7.83 3.46 6.51
C ILE A 75 -7.85 4.16 5.13
N THR A 76 -8.74 3.75 4.24
CA THR A 76 -8.83 4.24 2.84
C THR A 76 -8.98 5.76 2.73
N PRO A 77 -9.83 6.45 3.53
CA PRO A 77 -9.93 7.90 3.45
C PRO A 77 -8.61 8.62 3.79
N TYR A 78 -7.83 8.06 4.73
CA TYR A 78 -6.51 8.58 5.07
C TYR A 78 -5.52 8.37 3.92
N ILE A 79 -5.52 7.18 3.31
CA ILE A 79 -4.70 6.90 2.13
C ILE A 79 -5.03 7.93 1.05
N ASN A 80 -6.30 8.11 0.69
CA ASN A 80 -6.71 9.09 -0.32
C ASN A 80 -6.28 10.53 0.05
N ALA A 81 -6.42 10.94 1.31
CA ALA A 81 -5.96 12.25 1.77
C ALA A 81 -4.45 12.43 1.62
N ALA A 82 -3.65 11.45 2.08
CA ALA A 82 -2.20 11.48 1.97
C ALA A 82 -1.74 11.56 0.51
N ILE A 83 -2.47 10.88 -0.38
CA ILE A 83 -2.23 10.90 -1.82
C ILE A 83 -2.49 12.27 -2.40
N ILE A 84 -3.64 12.86 -2.08
CA ILE A 84 -4.00 14.21 -2.55
C ILE A 84 -2.92 15.21 -2.11
N ILE A 85 -2.50 15.17 -0.85
CA ILE A 85 -1.43 16.05 -0.36
C ILE A 85 -0.11 15.78 -1.07
N GLN A 86 0.27 14.52 -1.29
CA GLN A 86 1.48 14.18 -2.02
C GLN A 86 1.49 14.71 -3.46
N LEU A 87 0.33 14.69 -4.14
CA LEU A 87 0.18 15.26 -5.48
C LEU A 87 0.21 16.79 -5.43
N LEU A 88 -0.46 17.39 -4.45
CA LEU A 88 -0.47 18.84 -4.26
C LEU A 88 0.91 19.39 -3.89
N ASN A 89 1.79 18.61 -3.26
CA ASN A 89 3.17 19.02 -2.97
C ASN A 89 3.96 19.40 -4.23
N VAL A 90 3.59 18.89 -5.41
CA VAL A 90 4.26 19.19 -6.68
C VAL A 90 3.73 20.49 -7.29
N VAL A 91 2.46 20.79 -7.07
CA VAL A 91 1.76 21.94 -7.68
C VAL A 91 1.82 23.16 -6.79
N ILE A 92 1.78 22.97 -5.47
CA ILE A 92 1.71 24.04 -4.48
C ILE A 92 3.11 24.26 -3.86
N PRO A 93 3.74 25.42 -4.10
CA PRO A 93 5.11 25.69 -3.65
C PRO A 93 5.26 25.75 -2.13
N THR A 94 4.20 26.11 -1.39
CA THR A 94 4.24 26.12 0.08
C THR A 94 4.37 24.72 0.67
N LEU A 95 3.70 23.74 0.06
CA LEU A 95 3.82 22.33 0.44
C LEU A 95 5.20 21.77 0.08
N GLU A 96 5.76 22.19 -1.07
CA GLU A 96 7.13 21.83 -1.44
C GLU A 96 8.16 22.41 -0.45
N GLN A 97 7.96 23.65 0.03
CA GLN A 97 8.79 24.27 1.05
C GLN A 97 8.75 23.48 2.37
N TRP A 98 7.56 23.08 2.82
CA TRP A 98 7.45 22.22 4.02
C TRP A 98 8.16 20.88 3.83
N SER A 99 8.16 20.30 2.64
CA SER A 99 8.95 19.10 2.36
C SER A 99 10.47 19.34 2.48
N LYS A 100 10.95 20.59 2.32
CA LYS A 100 12.36 20.97 2.46
C LYS A 100 12.73 21.38 3.90
N GLU A 101 11.76 21.80 4.72
CA GLU A 101 11.92 22.19 6.13
C GLU A 101 12.24 21.00 7.07
N GLY A 102 12.25 19.75 6.56
CA GLY A 102 12.58 18.57 7.35
C GLY A 102 11.46 18.16 8.31
N GLN A 103 11.80 17.87 9.57
CA GLN A 103 10.84 17.29 10.53
C GLN A 103 9.64 18.20 10.85
N GLU A 104 9.86 19.51 11.00
CA GLU A 104 8.78 20.46 11.29
C GLU A 104 7.80 20.59 10.12
N GLY A 105 8.31 20.62 8.88
CA GLY A 105 7.45 20.64 7.70
C GLY A 105 6.70 19.32 7.47
N HIS A 106 7.29 18.18 7.81
CA HIS A 106 6.58 16.90 7.83
C HIS A 106 5.42 16.88 8.84
N LYS A 107 5.58 17.49 10.02
CA LYS A 107 4.48 17.63 11.00
C LYS A 107 3.34 18.47 10.44
N LYS A 108 3.63 19.61 9.81
CA LYS A 108 2.62 20.48 9.16
C LYS A 108 1.85 19.71 8.07
N THR A 109 2.57 19.03 7.19
CA THR A 109 2.00 18.23 6.09
C THR A 109 1.11 17.10 6.63
N THR A 110 1.55 16.44 7.71
CA THR A 110 0.77 15.41 8.39
C THR A 110 -0.50 15.99 9.00
N GLN A 111 -0.43 17.16 9.63
CA GLN A 111 -1.61 17.82 10.22
C GLN A 111 -2.65 18.18 9.16
N VAL A 112 -2.23 18.73 8.01
CA VAL A 112 -3.14 19.00 6.88
C VAL A 112 -3.75 17.70 6.35
N THR A 113 -2.95 16.64 6.23
CA THR A 113 -3.42 15.31 5.82
C THR A 113 -4.48 14.77 6.78
N ARG A 114 -4.32 14.96 8.10
CA ARG A 114 -5.32 14.55 9.11
C ARG A 114 -6.63 15.30 8.94
N TYR A 115 -6.59 16.63 8.77
CA TYR A 115 -7.82 17.40 8.56
C TYR A 115 -8.53 17.00 7.27
N LEU A 116 -7.79 16.82 6.18
CA LEU A 116 -8.33 16.35 4.92
C LEU A 116 -8.94 14.94 5.05
N THR A 117 -8.30 14.06 5.83
CA THR A 117 -8.81 12.71 6.13
C THR A 117 -10.18 12.77 6.80
N VAL A 118 -10.37 13.64 7.81
CA VAL A 118 -11.66 13.77 8.51
C VAL A 118 -12.75 14.23 7.55
N VAL A 119 -12.46 15.24 6.72
CA VAL A 119 -13.41 15.77 5.73
C VAL A 119 -13.77 14.71 4.69
N LEU A 120 -12.77 14.03 4.13
CA LEU A 120 -13.00 12.99 3.13
C LEU A 120 -13.73 11.78 3.71
N ALA A 121 -13.37 11.36 4.93
CA ALA A 121 -14.05 10.27 5.62
C ALA A 121 -15.52 10.62 5.85
N PHE A 122 -15.83 11.84 6.27
CA PHE A 122 -17.20 12.28 6.48
C PHE A 122 -18.02 12.31 5.18
N LEU A 123 -17.47 12.89 4.11
CA LEU A 123 -18.12 12.92 2.80
C LEU A 123 -18.31 11.52 2.21
N GLN A 124 -17.30 10.66 2.31
CA GLN A 124 -17.36 9.27 1.84
C GLN A 124 -18.35 8.46 2.67
N ALA A 125 -18.43 8.68 3.98
CA ALA A 125 -19.38 8.00 4.86
C ALA A 125 -20.83 8.40 4.55
N ILE A 126 -21.10 9.67 4.26
CA ILE A 126 -22.42 10.13 3.79
C ILE A 126 -22.76 9.45 2.47
N GLY A 127 -21.84 9.48 1.50
CA GLY A 127 -22.04 8.82 0.21
C GLY A 127 -22.35 7.34 0.37
N MET A 128 -21.55 6.62 1.15
CA MET A 128 -21.75 5.20 1.40
C MET A 128 -23.07 4.89 2.10
N SER A 129 -23.47 5.73 3.07
CA SER A 129 -24.76 5.61 3.76
C SER A 129 -25.94 5.84 2.82
N ILE A 130 -25.81 6.77 1.86
CA ILE A 130 -26.84 7.04 0.85
C ILE A 130 -26.91 5.90 -0.18
N GLY A 131 -25.76 5.41 -0.63
CA GLY A 131 -25.67 4.31 -1.61
C GLY A 131 -26.19 2.99 -1.06
N LEU A 132 -26.11 2.78 0.26
CA LEU A 132 -26.58 1.58 0.94
C LEU A 132 -27.90 1.79 1.69
N LYS A 133 -28.72 2.79 1.31
CA LYS A 133 -30.04 3.06 1.91
C LYS A 133 -30.93 1.82 2.00
N ALA A 134 -30.83 0.90 1.03
CA ALA A 134 -31.59 -0.35 1.00
C ALA A 134 -31.27 -1.32 2.16
N ALA A 135 -30.11 -1.18 2.80
CA ALA A 135 -29.67 -2.00 3.93
C ALA A 135 -29.84 -1.32 5.31
N ILE A 136 -30.36 -0.09 5.32
CA ILE A 136 -30.60 0.68 6.56
C ILE A 136 -32.01 0.36 7.05
N LEU A 137 -32.13 -0.13 8.30
CA LEU A 137 -33.39 -0.54 8.92
C LEU A 137 -34.44 0.60 8.94
N ASN A 138 -33.98 1.85 9.06
CA ASN A 138 -34.80 3.05 8.99
C ASN A 138 -34.01 4.20 8.31
N PRO A 139 -34.19 4.44 7.01
CA PRO A 139 -33.45 5.48 6.29
C PRO A 139 -33.99 6.89 6.60
N SER A 140 -33.71 7.38 7.81
CA SER A 140 -33.91 8.78 8.21
C SER A 140 -32.62 9.58 7.98
N PRO A 141 -32.69 10.89 7.61
CA PRO A 141 -31.50 11.76 7.56
C PRO A 141 -30.69 11.75 8.87
N VAL A 142 -31.36 11.56 10.01
CA VAL A 142 -30.72 11.46 11.33
C VAL A 142 -29.90 10.17 11.42
N ASN A 143 -30.43 9.04 10.96
CA ASN A 143 -29.72 7.76 10.99
C ASN A 143 -28.53 7.75 10.02
N ILE A 144 -28.67 8.38 8.85
CA ILE A 144 -27.56 8.58 7.90
C ILE A 144 -26.44 9.40 8.55
N LEU A 145 -26.79 10.46 9.29
CA LEU A 145 -25.81 11.28 10.01
C LEU A 145 -25.10 10.49 11.13
N ILE A 146 -25.84 9.67 11.88
CA ILE A 146 -25.27 8.79 12.92
C ILE A 146 -24.30 7.78 12.31
N ILE A 147 -24.67 7.15 11.20
CA ILE A 147 -23.80 6.22 10.46
C ILE A 147 -22.55 6.96 9.97
N ALA A 148 -22.72 8.14 9.39
CA ALA A 148 -21.61 8.94 8.87
C ALA A 148 -20.61 9.34 9.97
N ILE A 149 -21.10 9.80 11.12
CA ILE A 149 -20.26 10.13 12.28
C ILE A 149 -19.56 8.89 12.82
N THR A 150 -20.27 7.76 12.91
CA THR A 150 -19.70 6.50 13.42
C THR A 150 -18.57 5.98 12.53
N LEU A 151 -18.78 5.95 11.21
CA LEU A 151 -17.76 5.54 10.24
C LEU A 151 -16.57 6.50 10.24
N THR A 152 -16.83 7.81 10.32
CA THR A 152 -15.77 8.83 10.40
C THR A 152 -14.94 8.66 11.68
N ALA A 153 -15.60 8.49 12.83
CA ALA A 153 -14.94 8.24 14.10
C ALA A 153 -14.11 6.95 14.06
N GLY A 154 -14.63 5.89 13.44
CA GLY A 154 -13.91 4.64 13.22
C GLY A 154 -12.64 4.83 12.40
N THR A 155 -12.70 5.52 11.26
CA THR A 155 -11.51 5.81 10.44
C THR A 155 -10.50 6.70 11.16
N VAL A 156 -10.95 7.72 11.90
CA VAL A 156 -10.06 8.58 12.70
C VAL A 156 -9.37 7.79 13.81
N PHE A 157 -10.10 6.87 14.45
CA PHE A 157 -9.53 5.97 15.44
C PHE A 157 -8.47 5.03 14.82
N LEU A 158 -8.74 4.48 13.63
CA LEU A 158 -7.74 3.68 12.90
C LEU A 158 -6.49 4.48 12.52
N MET A 159 -6.67 5.72 12.09
CA MET A 159 -5.56 6.63 11.80
C MET A 159 -4.72 6.86 13.06
N TRP A 160 -5.36 7.17 14.19
CA TRP A 160 -4.69 7.33 15.48
C TRP A 160 -3.95 6.05 15.89
N LEU A 161 -4.58 4.87 15.75
CA LEU A 161 -3.98 3.58 16.05
C LEU A 161 -2.75 3.32 15.18
N GLY A 162 -2.80 3.66 13.89
CA GLY A 162 -1.66 3.56 12.98
C GLY A 162 -0.50 4.48 13.36
N GLU A 163 -0.79 5.69 13.83
CA GLU A 163 0.25 6.60 14.34
C GLU A 163 0.85 6.10 15.65
N GLN A 164 0.05 5.52 16.54
CA GLN A 164 0.54 4.90 17.77
C GLN A 164 1.46 3.71 17.49
N ILE A 165 1.11 2.84 16.53
CA ILE A 165 2.00 1.75 16.10
C ILE A 165 3.31 2.31 15.52
N THR A 166 3.25 3.41 14.76
CA THR A 166 4.45 4.02 14.18
C THR A 166 5.38 4.62 15.25
N ALA A 167 4.80 5.23 16.30
CA ALA A 167 5.57 5.85 17.38
C ALA A 167 6.14 4.82 18.38
N ASN A 168 5.31 3.87 18.82
CA ASN A 168 5.62 2.97 19.93
C ASN A 168 5.85 1.51 19.50
N GLY A 169 5.52 1.16 18.26
CA GLY A 169 5.65 -0.18 17.70
C GLY A 169 6.85 -0.35 16.78
N VAL A 170 6.73 -1.32 15.88
CA VAL A 170 7.72 -1.62 14.82
C VAL A 170 7.09 -1.33 13.48
N GLY A 171 7.83 -0.78 12.52
CA GLY A 171 7.31 -0.58 11.16
C GLY A 171 6.53 0.73 10.98
N ASN A 172 5.86 0.82 9.83
CA ASN A 172 4.87 1.86 9.55
C ASN A 172 3.49 1.33 9.94
N GLY A 173 2.84 1.97 10.91
CA GLY A 173 1.61 1.46 11.50
C GLY A 173 0.41 1.44 10.55
N ILE A 174 0.28 2.44 9.67
CA ILE A 174 -0.77 2.45 8.63
C ILE A 174 -0.60 1.27 7.68
N SER A 175 0.64 1.01 7.26
CA SER A 175 0.96 -0.12 6.37
C SER A 175 0.70 -1.47 7.06
N LEU A 176 0.99 -1.54 8.37
CA LEU A 176 0.75 -2.73 9.19
C LEU A 176 -0.73 -2.99 9.46
N ILE A 177 -1.59 -1.97 9.56
CA ILE A 177 -3.04 -2.13 9.65
C ILE A 177 -3.59 -2.77 8.37
N ILE A 178 -3.15 -2.28 7.20
CA ILE A 178 -3.56 -2.85 5.90
C ILE A 178 -3.08 -4.30 5.77
N PHE A 179 -1.83 -4.56 6.15
CA PHE A 179 -1.27 -5.91 6.23
C PHE A 179 -2.12 -6.83 7.11
N ALA A 180 -2.46 -6.39 8.32
CA ALA A 180 -3.27 -7.17 9.25
C ALA A 180 -4.68 -7.44 8.69
N GLY A 181 -5.29 -6.45 8.01
CA GLY A 181 -6.57 -6.61 7.34
C GLY A 181 -6.55 -7.70 6.27
N ILE A 182 -5.58 -7.64 5.36
CA ILE A 182 -5.44 -8.63 4.28
C ILE A 182 -5.16 -10.03 4.83
N VAL A 183 -4.22 -10.15 5.77
CA VAL A 183 -3.84 -11.45 6.35
C VAL A 183 -5.00 -12.05 7.14
N ALA A 184 -5.81 -11.24 7.82
CA ALA A 184 -6.99 -11.71 8.55
C ALA A 184 -8.10 -12.28 7.64
N ALA A 185 -8.11 -11.93 6.35
CA ALA A 185 -9.04 -12.49 5.37
C ALA A 185 -8.59 -13.86 4.81
N LEU A 186 -7.29 -14.18 4.88
CA LEU A 186 -6.74 -15.43 4.34
C LEU A 186 -7.39 -16.71 4.92
N PRO A 187 -7.59 -16.84 6.25
CA PRO A 187 -8.22 -18.04 6.82
C PRO A 187 -9.64 -18.26 6.30
N LYS A 188 -10.43 -17.18 6.17
CA LYS A 188 -11.79 -17.24 5.61
C LYS A 188 -11.74 -17.74 4.16
N ASN A 189 -10.84 -17.19 3.35
CA ASN A 189 -10.69 -17.58 1.94
C ASN A 189 -10.28 -19.05 1.78
N ILE A 190 -9.39 -19.55 2.64
CA ILE A 190 -8.99 -20.97 2.66
C ILE A 190 -10.20 -21.87 3.02
N GLY A 191 -10.99 -21.46 4.01
CA GLY A 191 -12.24 -22.15 4.37
C GLY A 191 -13.22 -22.22 3.20
N THR A 192 -13.39 -21.13 2.45
CA THR A 192 -14.24 -21.11 1.25
C THR A 192 -13.73 -22.08 0.17
N ILE A 193 -12.42 -22.12 -0.10
CA ILE A 193 -11.83 -23.09 -1.02
C ILE A 193 -12.15 -24.52 -0.57
N TYR A 194 -12.00 -24.81 0.72
CA TYR A 194 -12.29 -26.13 1.28
C TYR A 194 -13.75 -26.54 1.06
N HIS A 195 -14.71 -25.63 1.28
CA HIS A 195 -16.12 -25.89 1.01
C HIS A 195 -16.41 -26.11 -0.48
N TYR A 196 -15.76 -25.39 -1.39
CA TYR A 196 -15.91 -25.63 -2.83
C TYR A 196 -15.35 -26.98 -3.29
N VAL A 197 -14.27 -27.45 -2.68
CA VAL A 197 -13.75 -28.80 -2.93
C VAL A 197 -14.73 -29.86 -2.42
N GLN A 198 -15.29 -29.67 -1.21
CA GLN A 198 -16.31 -30.58 -0.67
C GLN A 198 -17.60 -30.59 -1.48
N ALA A 199 -18.02 -29.44 -2.01
CA ALA A 199 -19.19 -29.30 -2.86
C ALA A 199 -18.99 -29.86 -4.29
N GLY A 200 -17.77 -30.28 -4.63
CA GLY A 200 -17.43 -30.81 -5.96
C GLY A 200 -17.42 -29.76 -7.08
N THR A 201 -17.55 -28.47 -6.75
CA THR A 201 -17.51 -27.38 -7.74
C THR A 201 -16.09 -27.10 -8.24
N ILE A 202 -15.07 -27.47 -7.46
CA ILE A 202 -13.65 -27.29 -7.80
C ILE A 202 -12.92 -28.64 -7.68
N SER A 203 -12.18 -29.01 -8.72
CA SER A 203 -11.30 -30.19 -8.71
C SER A 203 -10.09 -29.99 -7.79
N TYR A 204 -9.64 -31.06 -7.12
CA TYR A 204 -8.38 -31.08 -6.37
C TYR A 204 -7.18 -30.60 -7.21
N PHE A 205 -7.20 -30.85 -8.53
CA PHE A 205 -6.17 -30.37 -9.45
C PHE A 205 -6.15 -28.83 -9.55
N SER A 206 -7.31 -28.18 -9.60
CA SER A 206 -7.41 -26.72 -9.68
C SER A 206 -6.90 -26.06 -8.39
N VAL A 207 -7.15 -26.66 -7.23
CA VAL A 207 -6.62 -26.17 -5.94
C VAL A 207 -5.11 -26.32 -5.87
N PHE A 208 -4.57 -27.45 -6.31
CA PHE A 208 -3.12 -27.66 -6.38
C PHE A 208 -2.45 -26.65 -7.32
N MET A 209 -3.02 -26.45 -8.52
CA MET A 209 -2.54 -25.47 -9.49
C MET A 209 -2.58 -24.05 -8.92
N PHE A 210 -3.67 -23.69 -8.25
CA PHE A 210 -3.83 -22.39 -7.59
C PHE A 210 -2.76 -22.16 -6.53
N ALA A 211 -2.50 -23.16 -5.66
CA ALA A 211 -1.47 -23.08 -4.63
C ALA A 211 -0.06 -22.92 -5.25
N LEU A 212 0.22 -23.64 -6.34
CA LEU A 212 1.48 -23.53 -7.07
C LEU A 212 1.68 -22.12 -7.65
N ILE A 213 0.65 -21.57 -8.30
CA ILE A 213 0.68 -20.21 -8.84
C ILE A 213 0.86 -19.17 -7.72
N ALA A 214 0.14 -19.32 -6.59
CA ALA A 214 0.27 -18.43 -5.45
C ALA A 214 1.70 -18.40 -4.88
N ILE A 215 2.34 -19.57 -4.73
CA ILE A 215 3.73 -19.66 -4.27
C ILE A 215 4.69 -19.04 -5.30
N ALA A 216 4.52 -19.36 -6.58
CA ALA A 216 5.34 -18.80 -7.66
C ALA A 216 5.24 -17.26 -7.69
N MET A 217 4.05 -16.70 -7.48
CA MET A 217 3.83 -15.26 -7.36
C MET A 217 4.57 -14.67 -6.16
N VAL A 218 4.49 -15.29 -4.98
CA VAL A 218 5.22 -14.79 -3.80
C VAL A 218 6.72 -14.74 -4.08
N VAL A 219 7.29 -15.82 -4.64
CA VAL A 219 8.72 -15.88 -4.99
C VAL A 219 9.07 -14.80 -6.01
N PHE A 220 8.25 -14.63 -7.05
CA PHE A 220 8.44 -13.62 -8.08
C PHE A 220 8.41 -12.20 -7.51
N VAL A 221 7.43 -11.88 -6.67
CA VAL A 221 7.31 -10.57 -6.01
C VAL A 221 8.51 -10.31 -5.09
N VAL A 222 8.90 -11.28 -4.26
CA VAL A 222 10.06 -11.15 -3.37
C VAL A 222 11.35 -10.90 -4.17
N HIS A 223 11.51 -11.56 -5.32
CA HIS A 223 12.70 -11.39 -6.17
C HIS A 223 12.77 -9.98 -6.76
N VAL A 224 11.66 -9.46 -7.28
CA VAL A 224 11.62 -8.12 -7.89
C VAL A 224 11.71 -7.01 -6.82
N GLU A 225 11.03 -7.15 -5.68
CA GLU A 225 11.10 -6.19 -4.57
C GLU A 225 12.49 -6.07 -3.94
N ASN A 226 13.25 -7.16 -3.91
CA ASN A 226 14.66 -7.13 -3.48
C ASN A 226 15.64 -6.80 -4.62
N GLY A 227 15.16 -6.65 -5.85
CA GLY A 227 15.97 -6.26 -6.99
C GLY A 227 16.42 -4.81 -6.89
N PHE A 228 17.73 -4.58 -6.98
CA PHE A 228 18.29 -3.23 -7.10
C PHE A 228 19.43 -3.21 -8.12
N ARG A 229 19.47 -2.14 -8.92
CA ARG A 229 20.58 -1.82 -9.79
C ARG A 229 21.64 -1.06 -8.99
N ARG A 230 22.84 -1.62 -8.93
CA ARG A 230 23.99 -1.01 -8.24
C ARG A 230 24.69 -0.05 -9.20
N ILE A 231 24.66 1.25 -8.90
CA ILE A 231 25.47 2.24 -9.62
C ILE A 231 26.77 2.45 -8.85
N PRO A 232 27.94 2.10 -9.40
CA PRO A 232 29.21 2.27 -8.71
C PRO A 232 29.51 3.76 -8.55
N ILE A 233 29.90 4.16 -7.34
CA ILE A 233 30.38 5.49 -7.03
C ILE A 233 31.76 5.39 -6.40
N SER A 234 32.59 6.37 -6.69
CA SER A 234 33.90 6.52 -6.08
C SER A 234 33.94 7.86 -5.36
N TYR A 235 34.44 7.86 -4.14
CA TYR A 235 34.72 9.10 -3.43
C TYR A 235 36.14 9.55 -3.76
N THR A 236 36.26 10.84 -4.08
CA THR A 236 37.56 11.48 -4.31
C THR A 236 38.44 11.36 -3.07
N LYS A 237 39.65 10.88 -3.28
CA LYS A 237 40.67 10.70 -2.25
C LYS A 237 41.18 12.06 -1.78
N ARG A 238 41.32 12.27 -0.46
CA ARG A 238 42.12 13.38 0.07
C ARG A 238 43.60 13.01 -0.13
N VAL A 239 44.27 13.65 -1.09
CA VAL A 239 45.70 13.42 -1.35
C VAL A 239 46.52 14.16 -0.29
N GLY A 240 46.93 13.44 0.76
CA GLY A 240 47.80 13.94 1.82
C GLY A 240 49.09 13.14 1.94
N GLY A 241 50.21 13.76 1.53
CA GLY A 241 51.56 13.59 2.08
C GLY A 241 52.34 12.29 1.87
N ARG A 242 51.82 11.10 2.17
CA ARG A 242 52.72 9.92 2.28
C ARG A 242 52.12 8.53 2.09
N GLY A 243 50.87 8.42 1.64
CA GLY A 243 50.28 7.12 1.34
C GLY A 243 48.96 7.22 0.61
N SER A 244 48.71 6.30 -0.32
CA SER A 244 47.41 6.16 -0.96
C SER A 244 46.46 5.33 -0.11
N TYR A 245 45.88 5.93 0.93
CA TYR A 245 44.74 5.29 1.60
C TYR A 245 43.49 5.51 0.75
N GLY A 246 42.83 4.39 0.43
CA GLY A 246 42.05 4.19 -0.79
C GLY A 246 40.77 5.03 -0.92
N GLY A 247 40.38 5.27 -2.18
CA GLY A 247 38.99 5.61 -2.49
C GLY A 247 38.14 4.38 -2.24
N HIS A 248 37.24 4.44 -1.25
CA HIS A 248 36.30 3.36 -1.03
C HIS A 248 35.28 3.38 -2.19
N SER A 249 35.29 2.32 -3.01
CA SER A 249 34.24 2.11 -4.00
C SER A 249 32.95 1.77 -3.27
N SER A 250 31.95 2.61 -3.40
CA SER A 250 30.61 2.34 -2.89
C SER A 250 29.64 2.20 -4.07
N HIS A 251 28.37 1.97 -3.78
CA HIS A 251 27.34 1.96 -4.80
C HIS A 251 26.07 2.62 -4.29
N ILE A 252 25.35 3.25 -5.20
CA ILE A 252 23.98 3.71 -4.95
C ILE A 252 23.03 2.58 -5.37
N PRO A 253 22.24 2.02 -4.45
CA PRO A 253 21.23 1.04 -4.80
C PRO A 253 19.97 1.74 -5.34
N LEU A 254 19.67 1.55 -6.62
CA LEU A 254 18.40 1.96 -7.21
C LEU A 254 17.46 0.75 -7.28
N LYS A 255 16.37 0.75 -6.52
CA LYS A 255 15.42 -0.36 -6.51
C LYS A 255 14.69 -0.47 -7.83
N VAL A 256 14.32 -1.70 -8.21
CA VAL A 256 13.48 -1.94 -9.41
C VAL A 256 12.08 -1.34 -9.22
N ASN A 257 11.50 -1.54 -8.04
CA ASN A 257 10.25 -0.90 -7.65
C ASN A 257 10.52 0.19 -6.60
N GLN A 258 10.81 1.43 -7.04
CA GLN A 258 10.90 2.57 -6.11
C GLN A 258 9.53 3.01 -5.60
N ALA A 259 8.49 2.82 -6.41
CA ALA A 259 7.15 3.33 -6.14
C ALA A 259 6.35 2.46 -5.15
N GLY A 260 6.79 1.23 -4.92
CA GLY A 260 6.10 0.27 -4.04
C GLY A 260 4.72 -0.10 -4.61
N VAL A 261 3.72 -0.16 -3.73
CA VAL A 261 2.31 -0.46 -4.10
C VAL A 261 1.57 0.82 -4.53
N ILE A 262 2.09 2.00 -4.20
CA ILE A 262 1.35 3.27 -4.23
C ILE A 262 0.71 3.57 -5.61
N PRO A 263 1.40 3.38 -6.76
CA PRO A 263 0.79 3.57 -8.08
C PRO A 263 -0.45 2.72 -8.35
N ILE A 264 -0.46 1.47 -7.86
CA ILE A 264 -1.59 0.56 -8.03
C ILE A 264 -2.81 1.09 -7.28
N ILE A 265 -2.60 1.61 -6.08
CA ILE A 265 -3.63 2.22 -5.26
C ILE A 265 -4.18 3.46 -5.98
N PHE A 266 -3.33 4.31 -6.56
CA PHE A 266 -3.77 5.53 -7.27
C PHE A 266 -4.62 5.18 -8.47
N ALA A 267 -4.15 4.24 -9.29
CA ALA A 267 -4.89 3.76 -10.44
C ALA A 267 -6.27 3.21 -10.03
N SER A 268 -6.34 2.46 -8.92
CA SER A 268 -7.61 1.93 -8.43
C SER A 268 -8.56 3.02 -7.90
N SER A 269 -8.06 3.98 -7.12
CA SER A 269 -8.87 5.08 -6.56
C SER A 269 -9.41 5.99 -7.67
N VAL A 270 -8.60 6.32 -8.67
CA VAL A 270 -9.02 7.18 -9.79
C VAL A 270 -10.06 6.48 -10.65
N LEU A 271 -9.92 5.17 -10.93
CA LEU A 271 -10.92 4.43 -11.69
C LEU A 271 -12.21 4.15 -10.90
N MET A 272 -12.12 4.01 -9.58
CA MET A 272 -13.30 3.83 -8.72
C MET A 272 -14.11 5.12 -8.59
N PHE A 273 -13.51 6.29 -8.72
CA PHE A 273 -14.18 7.57 -8.47
C PHE A 273 -15.38 7.83 -9.40
N PRO A 274 -15.26 7.70 -10.75
CA PRO A 274 -16.41 7.84 -11.64
C PRO A 274 -17.51 6.80 -11.39
N VAL A 275 -17.13 5.55 -11.11
CA VAL A 275 -18.07 4.46 -10.82
C VAL A 275 -18.86 4.77 -9.55
N THR A 276 -18.19 5.30 -8.52
CA THR A 276 -18.82 5.70 -7.26
C THR A 276 -19.78 6.86 -7.47
N ILE A 277 -19.41 7.88 -8.26
CA ILE A 277 -20.32 8.99 -8.58
C ILE A 277 -21.54 8.52 -9.36
N ALA A 278 -21.34 7.63 -10.32
CA ALA A 278 -22.42 7.10 -11.14
C ALA A 278 -23.47 6.30 -10.35
N GLN A 279 -23.11 5.77 -9.17
CA GLN A 279 -24.08 5.15 -8.26
C GLN A 279 -25.07 6.16 -7.66
N PHE A 280 -24.70 7.45 -7.57
CA PHE A 280 -25.56 8.52 -7.04
C PHE A 280 -26.38 9.23 -8.12
N ILE A 281 -26.02 9.04 -9.40
CA ILE A 281 -26.64 9.74 -10.53
C ILE A 281 -27.50 8.74 -11.32
N ASP A 282 -28.82 8.87 -11.22
CA ASP A 282 -29.77 8.03 -11.96
C ASP A 282 -30.00 8.54 -13.39
N ILE A 283 -28.91 8.69 -14.15
CA ILE A 283 -28.96 9.11 -15.55
C ILE A 283 -28.48 7.97 -16.46
N PRO A 284 -29.25 7.55 -17.47
CA PRO A 284 -28.94 6.38 -18.30
C PRO A 284 -27.56 6.42 -18.96
N TRP A 285 -27.13 7.57 -19.51
CA TRP A 285 -25.81 7.67 -20.15
C TRP A 285 -24.66 7.56 -19.13
N VAL A 286 -24.86 8.07 -17.91
CA VAL A 286 -23.87 7.97 -16.82
C VAL A 286 -23.72 6.52 -16.37
N LYS A 287 -24.84 5.81 -16.22
CA LYS A 287 -24.85 4.37 -15.91
C LYS A 287 -24.21 3.54 -17.02
N THR A 288 -24.43 3.88 -18.29
CA THR A 288 -23.78 3.20 -19.43
C THR A 288 -22.27 3.40 -19.39
N VAL A 289 -21.78 4.63 -19.17
CA VAL A 289 -20.33 4.91 -19.04
C VAL A 289 -19.73 4.19 -17.83
N ALA A 290 -20.41 4.23 -16.68
CA ALA A 290 -19.98 3.53 -15.48
C ALA A 290 -19.95 2.02 -15.67
N SER A 291 -20.89 1.46 -16.43
CA SER A 291 -20.91 0.04 -16.75
C SER A 291 -19.65 -0.36 -17.52
N TYR A 292 -19.15 0.46 -18.45
CA TYR A 292 -17.90 0.16 -19.16
C TYR A 292 -16.65 0.24 -18.27
N LEU A 293 -16.74 0.96 -17.15
CA LEU A 293 -15.70 1.11 -16.12
C LEU A 293 -15.87 0.10 -14.96
N GLU A 294 -16.78 -0.85 -15.05
CA GLU A 294 -16.93 -1.92 -14.06
C GLU A 294 -15.76 -2.92 -14.09
N TRP A 295 -15.45 -3.46 -12.92
CA TRP A 295 -14.42 -4.48 -12.74
C TRP A 295 -14.76 -5.76 -13.52
N GLY A 296 -13.75 -6.29 -14.20
CA GLY A 296 -13.86 -7.52 -14.99
C GLY A 296 -14.15 -7.28 -16.48
N LYS A 297 -14.43 -6.03 -16.90
CA LYS A 297 -14.51 -5.71 -18.33
C LYS A 297 -13.13 -5.45 -18.94
N PRO A 298 -12.90 -5.81 -20.21
CA PRO A 298 -11.61 -5.60 -20.88
C PRO A 298 -11.18 -4.13 -20.95
N LEU A 299 -12.15 -3.21 -21.13
CA LEU A 299 -11.87 -1.78 -21.19
C LEU A 299 -11.31 -1.26 -19.87
N GLN A 300 -11.99 -1.58 -18.76
CA GLN A 300 -11.54 -1.22 -17.41
C GLN A 300 -10.16 -1.80 -17.10
N THR A 301 -9.91 -3.07 -17.46
CA THR A 301 -8.61 -3.72 -17.24
C THR A 301 -7.50 -3.02 -18.04
N THR A 302 -7.76 -2.64 -19.29
CA THR A 302 -6.80 -1.94 -20.14
C THR A 302 -6.49 -0.53 -19.62
N LEU A 303 -7.52 0.21 -19.21
CA LEU A 303 -7.36 1.52 -18.57
C LEU A 303 -6.61 1.40 -17.24
N TYR A 304 -6.87 0.34 -16.47
CA TYR A 304 -6.18 0.08 -15.21
C TYR A 304 -4.69 -0.16 -15.42
N VAL A 305 -4.30 -0.99 -16.39
CA VAL A 305 -2.90 -1.19 -16.76
C VAL A 305 -2.24 0.13 -17.20
N GLY A 306 -2.92 0.90 -18.07
CA GLY A 306 -2.41 2.19 -18.53
C GLY A 306 -2.20 3.18 -17.38
N MET A 307 -3.15 3.26 -16.45
CA MET A 307 -3.03 4.10 -15.25
C MET A 307 -1.93 3.63 -14.31
N ILE A 308 -1.75 2.33 -14.11
CA ILE A 308 -0.63 1.81 -13.28
C ILE A 308 0.70 2.24 -13.88
N ILE A 309 0.89 2.09 -15.20
CA ILE A 309 2.13 2.49 -15.85
C ILE A 309 2.35 3.99 -15.69
N PHE A 310 1.34 4.80 -16.02
CA PHE A 310 1.40 6.25 -15.86
C PHE A 310 1.76 6.68 -14.43
N PHE A 311 1.03 6.18 -13.43
CA PHE A 311 1.26 6.54 -12.03
C PHE A 311 2.60 6.02 -11.50
N THR A 312 3.12 4.91 -12.04
CA THR A 312 4.45 4.41 -11.65
C THR A 312 5.55 5.36 -12.11
N TYR A 313 5.46 5.86 -13.35
CA TYR A 313 6.37 6.87 -13.86
C TYR A 313 6.24 8.18 -13.10
N PHE A 314 5.01 8.68 -12.97
CA PHE A 314 4.72 9.92 -12.27
C PHE A 314 5.24 9.89 -10.83
N TYR A 315 4.89 8.85 -10.06
CA TYR A 315 5.30 8.74 -8.67
C TYR A 315 6.81 8.62 -8.52
N THR A 316 7.47 7.83 -9.37
CA THR A 316 8.93 7.67 -9.32
C THR A 316 9.65 8.98 -9.64
N ALA A 317 9.19 9.72 -10.64
CA ALA A 317 9.76 11.02 -11.02
C ALA A 317 9.60 12.07 -9.91
N VAL A 318 8.47 12.07 -9.20
CA VAL A 318 8.19 13.03 -8.11
C VAL A 318 8.98 12.71 -6.85
N THR A 319 9.12 11.42 -6.51
CA THR A 319 9.77 11.00 -5.27
C THR A 319 11.29 10.96 -5.36
N VAL A 320 11.83 10.57 -6.52
CA VAL A 320 13.26 10.48 -6.75
C VAL A 320 13.74 11.76 -7.43
N LYS A 321 14.15 12.75 -6.64
CA LYS A 321 14.76 13.99 -7.16
C LYS A 321 16.20 13.73 -7.63
N ILE A 322 16.35 13.35 -8.90
CA ILE A 322 17.64 12.95 -9.49
C ILE A 322 18.65 14.10 -9.49
N SER A 323 18.18 15.34 -9.70
CA SER A 323 18.98 16.57 -9.56
C SER A 323 19.67 16.64 -8.20
N ASP A 324 18.89 16.43 -7.14
CA ASP A 324 19.34 16.55 -5.75
C ASP A 324 20.32 15.41 -5.43
N MET A 325 20.09 14.20 -5.97
CA MET A 325 21.03 13.09 -5.83
C MET A 325 22.39 13.39 -6.47
N ALA A 326 22.38 13.96 -7.68
CA ALA A 326 23.61 14.34 -8.40
C ALA A 326 24.35 15.49 -7.69
N GLU A 327 23.62 16.48 -7.19
CA GLU A 327 24.20 17.59 -6.42
C GLU A 327 24.78 17.12 -5.08
N ASN A 328 24.06 16.25 -4.37
CA ASN A 328 24.57 15.63 -3.14
C ASN A 328 25.84 14.81 -3.40
N LEU A 329 25.88 14.01 -4.47
CA LEU A 329 27.09 13.28 -4.85
C LEU A 329 28.27 14.24 -5.05
N LYS A 330 28.05 15.31 -5.82
CA LYS A 330 29.06 16.36 -6.04
C LYS A 330 29.50 17.01 -4.72
N LYS A 331 28.56 17.34 -3.83
CA LYS A 331 28.82 17.98 -2.53
C LYS A 331 29.63 17.09 -1.58
N TYR A 332 29.38 15.78 -1.59
CA TYR A 332 30.13 14.81 -0.79
C TYR A 332 31.42 14.31 -1.47
N GLY A 333 31.83 14.93 -2.59
CA GLY A 333 33.04 14.54 -3.32
C GLY A 333 32.95 13.16 -3.97
N GLY A 334 31.74 12.63 -4.16
CA GLY A 334 31.45 11.38 -4.86
C GLY A 334 31.21 11.62 -6.34
N PHE A 335 31.62 10.66 -7.17
CA PHE A 335 31.38 10.69 -8.61
C PHE A 335 31.15 9.28 -9.15
N ILE A 336 30.43 9.19 -10.28
CA ILE A 336 30.28 7.95 -11.02
C ILE A 336 31.50 7.83 -11.95
N PRO A 337 32.27 6.72 -11.90
CA PRO A 337 33.41 6.52 -12.78
C PRO A 337 33.03 6.70 -14.25
N GLY A 338 33.76 7.57 -14.96
CA GLY A 338 33.51 7.86 -16.39
C GLY A 338 32.51 9.00 -16.65
N ILE A 339 31.87 9.58 -15.63
CA ILE A 339 30.88 10.65 -15.80
C ILE A 339 31.28 11.88 -14.97
N ARG A 340 31.25 13.06 -15.60
CA ARG A 340 31.57 14.32 -14.91
C ARG A 340 30.50 14.65 -13.85
N PRO A 341 30.88 15.03 -12.62
CA PRO A 341 29.93 15.43 -11.57
C PRO A 341 29.08 16.64 -11.97
N GLY A 342 27.79 16.61 -11.63
CA GLY A 342 26.82 17.66 -11.94
C GLY A 342 25.76 17.19 -12.92
N GLN A 343 25.39 18.02 -13.90
CA GLN A 343 24.33 17.72 -14.85
C GLN A 343 24.50 16.38 -15.60
N PRO A 344 25.70 16.02 -16.10
CA PRO A 344 25.88 14.73 -16.78
C PRO A 344 25.63 13.51 -15.88
N THR A 345 25.87 13.66 -14.58
CA THR A 345 25.52 12.62 -13.59
C THR A 345 24.00 12.52 -13.42
N ALA A 346 23.29 13.66 -13.39
CA ALA A 346 21.84 13.68 -13.31
C ALA A 346 21.21 13.03 -14.56
N ASP A 347 21.66 13.37 -15.76
CA ASP A 347 21.14 12.81 -17.02
C ASP A 347 21.37 11.29 -17.10
N TYR A 348 22.53 10.81 -16.64
CA TYR A 348 22.80 9.37 -16.56
C TYR A 348 21.89 8.65 -15.56
N LEU A 349 21.73 9.22 -14.37
CA LEU A 349 20.83 8.67 -13.35
C LEU A 349 19.38 8.65 -13.85
N ASP A 350 18.94 9.69 -14.57
CA ASP A 350 17.61 9.78 -15.17
C ASP A 350 17.38 8.71 -16.24
N HIS A 351 18.34 8.54 -17.16
CA HIS A 351 18.25 7.48 -18.17
C HIS A 351 18.20 6.08 -17.57
N VAL A 352 19.00 5.83 -16.53
CA VAL A 352 18.99 4.56 -15.81
C VAL A 352 17.67 4.36 -15.07
N MET A 353 17.20 5.37 -14.34
CA MET A 353 15.94 5.34 -13.59
C MET A 353 14.75 5.09 -14.52
N THR A 354 14.62 5.82 -15.61
CA THR A 354 13.54 5.67 -16.58
C THR A 354 13.42 4.24 -17.14
N ARG A 355 14.57 3.58 -17.40
CA ARG A 355 14.60 2.18 -17.87
C ARG A 355 14.26 1.18 -16.77
N ILE A 356 14.71 1.42 -15.55
CA ILE A 356 14.34 0.59 -14.39
C ILE A 356 12.83 0.70 -14.14
N THR A 357 12.29 1.92 -14.17
CA THR A 357 10.87 2.20 -13.97
C THR A 357 10.00 1.57 -15.05
N LEU A 358 10.50 1.43 -16.29
CA LEU A 358 9.80 0.66 -17.33
C LEU A 358 9.59 -0.80 -16.89
N ALA A 359 10.65 -1.47 -16.44
CA ALA A 359 10.55 -2.85 -15.96
C ALA A 359 9.66 -2.95 -14.71
N GLY A 360 9.79 -2.01 -13.77
CA GLY A 360 8.97 -1.94 -12.56
C GLY A 360 7.48 -1.71 -12.86
N SER A 361 7.14 -0.81 -13.78
CA SER A 361 5.75 -0.51 -14.15
C SER A 361 5.05 -1.67 -14.85
N ILE A 362 5.74 -2.37 -15.75
CA ILE A 362 5.23 -3.59 -16.39
C ILE A 362 5.00 -4.68 -15.32
N PHE A 363 5.94 -4.84 -14.39
CA PHE A 363 5.79 -5.77 -13.27
C PHE A 363 4.56 -5.46 -12.40
N LEU A 364 4.37 -4.19 -12.02
CA LEU A 364 3.21 -3.76 -11.22
C LEU A 364 1.89 -3.99 -11.97
N ALA A 365 1.84 -3.66 -13.27
CA ALA A 365 0.68 -3.88 -14.10
C ALA A 365 0.36 -5.37 -14.25
N PHE A 366 1.38 -6.20 -14.47
CA PHE A 366 1.23 -7.65 -14.58
C PHE A 366 0.62 -8.24 -13.30
N ILE A 367 1.17 -7.88 -12.13
CA ILE A 367 0.65 -8.38 -10.84
C ILE A 367 -0.78 -7.93 -10.58
N ALA A 368 -1.13 -6.70 -10.95
CA ALA A 368 -2.47 -6.18 -10.73
C ALA A 368 -3.54 -6.91 -11.55
N VAL A 369 -3.19 -7.39 -12.76
CA VAL A 369 -4.13 -8.08 -13.68
C VAL A 369 -4.12 -9.61 -13.50
N LEU A 370 -3.01 -10.18 -13.03
CA LEU A 370 -2.83 -11.62 -12.88
C LEU A 370 -3.99 -12.33 -12.13
N PRO A 371 -4.53 -11.81 -11.01
CA PRO A 371 -5.65 -12.44 -10.32
C PRO A 371 -6.89 -12.59 -11.20
N ASN A 372 -7.18 -11.60 -12.05
CA ASN A 372 -8.34 -11.65 -12.96
C ASN A 372 -8.14 -12.75 -14.00
N MET A 373 -6.90 -12.93 -14.49
CA MET A 373 -6.57 -13.99 -15.44
C MET A 373 -6.65 -15.38 -14.78
N VAL A 374 -6.18 -15.52 -13.53
CA VAL A 374 -6.25 -16.78 -12.78
C VAL A 374 -7.69 -17.13 -12.45
N ALA A 375 -8.51 -16.16 -12.01
CA ALA A 375 -9.93 -16.37 -11.76
C ALA A 375 -10.68 -16.81 -13.02
N ALA A 376 -10.39 -16.19 -14.17
CA ALA A 376 -10.98 -16.57 -15.46
C ALA A 376 -10.54 -17.98 -15.93
N ALA A 377 -9.29 -18.38 -15.66
CA ALA A 377 -8.76 -19.69 -16.07
C ALA A 377 -9.19 -20.83 -15.14
N THR A 378 -9.34 -20.56 -13.84
CA THR A 378 -9.60 -21.59 -12.82
C THR A 378 -11.06 -21.69 -12.40
N ASN A 379 -11.94 -20.76 -12.83
CA ASN A 379 -13.34 -20.63 -12.41
C ASN A 379 -13.54 -20.51 -10.88
N ILE A 380 -12.48 -20.25 -10.12
CA ILE A 380 -12.58 -20.00 -8.67
C ILE A 380 -12.98 -18.54 -8.47
N GLN A 381 -14.29 -18.31 -8.38
CA GLN A 381 -14.84 -16.99 -8.07
C GLN A 381 -14.90 -16.77 -6.55
N GLY A 382 -14.70 -15.53 -6.10
CA GLY A 382 -14.81 -15.16 -4.67
C GLY A 382 -13.57 -15.40 -3.80
N VAL A 383 -12.56 -16.11 -4.29
CA VAL A 383 -11.24 -16.21 -3.62
C VAL A 383 -10.34 -15.11 -4.16
N TYR A 384 -10.43 -13.93 -3.56
CA TYR A 384 -9.60 -12.81 -3.95
C TYR A 384 -8.19 -12.95 -3.37
N PHE A 385 -7.35 -13.74 -4.05
CA PHE A 385 -5.90 -13.66 -3.88
C PHE A 385 -5.38 -12.51 -4.75
N GLY A 386 -5.71 -11.29 -4.34
CA GLY A 386 -5.44 -10.08 -5.12
C GLY A 386 -3.94 -9.80 -5.22
N GLY A 387 -3.43 -9.55 -6.41
CA GLY A 387 -2.02 -9.27 -6.68
C GLY A 387 -1.54 -8.03 -5.93
N THR A 388 -2.39 -7.00 -5.84
CA THR A 388 -2.15 -5.82 -5.00
C THR A 388 -2.03 -6.18 -3.52
N ALA A 389 -2.93 -7.04 -3.03
CA ALA A 389 -2.92 -7.47 -1.64
C ALA A 389 -1.65 -8.28 -1.30
N LEU A 390 -1.20 -9.14 -2.23
CA LEU A 390 0.06 -9.86 -2.10
C LEU A 390 1.27 -8.93 -2.11
N LEU A 391 1.29 -7.92 -2.99
CA LEU A 391 2.39 -6.93 -3.04
C LEU A 391 2.48 -6.14 -1.74
N ILE A 392 1.33 -5.73 -1.17
CA ILE A 392 1.28 -5.08 0.15
C ILE A 392 1.81 -6.02 1.22
N VAL A 393 1.34 -7.27 1.27
CA VAL A 393 1.72 -8.24 2.30
C VAL A 393 3.24 -8.48 2.28
N VAL A 394 3.78 -8.77 1.10
CA VAL A 394 5.22 -9.02 0.92
C VAL A 394 6.04 -7.76 1.21
N GLY A 395 5.63 -6.60 0.66
CA GLY A 395 6.35 -5.34 0.83
C GLY A 395 6.43 -4.91 2.30
N VAL A 396 5.30 -4.94 3.01
CA VAL A 396 5.23 -4.58 4.44
C VAL A 396 5.99 -5.58 5.31
N ALA A 397 5.90 -6.88 5.01
CA ALA A 397 6.68 -7.89 5.72
C ALA A 397 8.19 -7.68 5.54
N LEU A 398 8.65 -7.48 4.30
CA LEU A 398 10.07 -7.23 4.00
C LEU A 398 10.57 -5.92 4.63
N GLN A 399 9.79 -4.86 4.59
CA GLN A 399 10.16 -3.57 5.18
C GLN A 399 10.25 -3.65 6.71
N THR A 400 9.26 -4.27 7.35
CA THR A 400 9.25 -4.50 8.80
C THR A 400 10.44 -5.35 9.21
N MET A 401 10.74 -6.42 8.47
CA MET A 401 11.91 -7.27 8.73
C MET A 401 13.23 -6.50 8.58
N LYS A 402 13.41 -5.72 7.51
CA LYS A 402 14.62 -4.89 7.32
C LYS A 402 14.80 -3.88 8.44
N GLN A 403 13.72 -3.27 8.93
CA GLN A 403 13.78 -2.34 10.05
C GLN A 403 14.15 -3.04 11.37
N ILE A 404 13.62 -4.25 11.59
CA ILE A 404 14.01 -5.09 12.73
C ILE A 404 15.50 -5.45 12.66
N GLU A 405 15.98 -5.90 11.50
CA GLU A 405 17.39 -6.23 11.28
C GLU A 405 18.29 -5.01 11.51
N ALA A 406 17.91 -3.83 11.01
CA ALA A 406 18.65 -2.59 11.22
C ALA A 406 18.77 -2.25 12.72
N MET A 407 17.69 -2.40 13.51
CA MET A 407 17.74 -2.21 14.97
C MET A 407 18.68 -3.22 15.66
N ILE A 408 18.70 -4.47 15.21
CA ILE A 408 19.60 -5.51 15.75
C ILE A 408 21.06 -5.18 15.43
N VAL A 409 21.36 -4.76 14.20
CA VAL A 409 22.72 -4.43 13.74
C VAL A 409 23.28 -3.20 14.46
N MET A 410 22.48 -2.14 14.67
CA MET A 410 22.93 -0.96 15.42
C MET A 410 23.36 -1.29 16.85
N ARG A 411 22.82 -2.37 17.44
CA ARG A 411 23.20 -2.84 18.77
C ARG A 411 24.41 -3.78 18.77
N HIS A 412 24.66 -4.48 17.66
CA HIS A 412 25.84 -5.33 17.44
C HIS A 412 27.02 -4.58 16.83
N TYR A 413 27.02 -3.23 16.88
CA TYR A 413 28.30 -2.51 16.86
C TYR A 413 29.06 -2.93 18.13
N GLU A 414 29.75 -4.06 18.04
CA GLU A 414 30.79 -4.41 18.99
C GLU A 414 31.72 -3.20 19.05
N GLY A 415 31.81 -2.60 20.24
CA GLY A 415 32.79 -1.58 20.49
C GLY A 415 34.14 -2.13 20.05
N PHE A 416 34.86 -1.34 19.25
CA PHE A 416 36.20 -1.60 18.72
C PHE A 416 37.28 -1.86 19.80
N MET A 417 36.87 -2.08 21.05
CA MET A 417 37.66 -2.32 22.24
C MET A 417 37.22 -3.65 22.85
N LYS A 418 37.63 -4.76 22.23
CA LYS A 418 37.77 -6.07 22.89
C LYS A 418 39.10 -6.68 22.51
#